data_AF-A0A939CVS6-F1
#
_entry.id   AF-A0A939CVS6-F1
#
_cell.length_a   1.000
_cell.length_b   1.000
_cell.length_c   1.000
_cell.angle_alpha   90.00
_cell.angle_beta   90.00
_cell.angle_gamma   90.00
#
_symmetry.space_group_name_H-M   'P 1'
#
loop_
_entity.id
_entity.type
_entity.pdbx_description
1 polymer ?
#
loop_
_entity_poly.entity_id
_entity_poly.type
_entity_poly.pdbx_seq_one_letter_code
_entity_poly.pdbx_strand_id
1 'polypeptide(L)' 'MNFEIIGDITNIEIIAVGNSIRELERLRKTYGSGRWRKLKGFATIS' A
#
# COMPACT_ATOMS: atom_id res chain seq x y z
N MET A 1 -19.68 -4.65 -0.98
CA MET A 1 -19.14 -5.51 0.08
C MET A 1 -18.38 -4.60 1.00
N ASN A 2 -18.83 -4.46 2.24
CA ASN A 2 -18.23 -3.56 3.23
C ASN A 2 -17.51 -4.44 4.23
N PHE A 3 -16.23 -4.16 4.46
CA PHE A 3 -15.43 -4.80 5.49
C PHE A 3 -14.78 -3.71 6.33
N GLU A 4 -14.66 -3.95 7.62
CA GLU A 4 -13.93 -3.09 8.55
C GLU A 4 -12.67 -3.82 9.01
N ILE A 5 -11.53 -3.12 9.08
CA ILE A 5 -10.29 -3.71 9.59
C ILE A 5 -10.37 -3.75 11.11
N ILE A 6 -10.29 -4.96 11.66
CA ILE A 6 -10.26 -5.20 13.10
C ILE A 6 -8.83 -5.50 13.52
N GLY A 7 -8.22 -4.56 14.23
CA GLY A 7 -6.85 -4.69 14.74
C GLY A 7 -5.76 -4.29 13.73
N ASP A 8 -4.53 -4.73 14.01
CA ASP A 8 -3.35 -4.35 13.24
C ASP A 8 -3.19 -5.18 11.96
N ILE A 9 -2.57 -4.57 10.94
CA ILE A 9 -2.13 -5.29 9.73
C ILE A 9 -0.81 -5.98 10.03
N THR A 10 -0.76 -7.31 9.92
CA THR A 10 0.43 -8.12 10.22
C THR A 10 1.17 -8.56 8.96
N ASN A 11 2.40 -9.07 9.15
CA ASN A 11 3.27 -9.60 8.08
C ASN A 11 3.47 -8.60 6.92
N ILE A 12 3.71 -7.34 7.28
CA ILE A 12 3.90 -6.27 6.30
C ILE A 12 5.20 -6.51 5.54
N GLU A 13 5.11 -6.66 4.22
CA GLU A 13 6.23 -6.82 3.31
C GLU A 13 6.21 -5.76 2.20
N ILE A 14 7.38 -5.42 1.68
CA ILE A 14 7.52 -4.52 0.53
C ILE A 14 7.47 -5.38 -0.73
N ILE A 15 6.43 -5.20 -1.55
CA ILE A 15 6.26 -5.94 -2.81
C ILE A 15 6.72 -5.15 -4.03
N ALA A 16 6.85 -3.83 -3.93
CA ALA A 16 7.42 -2.99 -4.98
C ALA A 16 7.98 -1.68 -4.42
N VAL A 17 9.00 -1.14 -5.07
CA VAL A 17 9.63 0.15 -4.72
C VAL A 17 9.80 0.97 -5.99
N GLY A 18 9.57 2.29 -5.89
CA GLY A 18 9.84 3.21 -6.99
C GLY A 18 9.17 2.80 -8.30
N ASN A 19 9.96 2.69 -9.37
CA ASN A 19 9.46 2.43 -10.74
C ASN A 19 8.77 1.06 -10.91
N SER A 20 8.96 0.12 -9.99
CA SER A 20 8.21 -1.14 -9.99
C SER A 20 6.75 -0.98 -9.55
N ILE A 21 6.37 0.21 -9.04
CA ILE A 21 4.99 0.53 -8.69
C ILE A 21 4.26 1.02 -9.95
N ARG A 22 3.31 0.22 -10.45
CA ARG A 22 2.57 0.53 -11.69
C ARG A 22 1.86 1.88 -11.64
N GLU A 23 1.31 2.24 -10.49
CA GLU A 23 0.60 3.50 -10.26
C GLU A 23 1.50 4.67 -9.82
N LEU A 24 2.84 4.55 -9.93
CA LEU A 24 3.79 5.56 -9.42
C LEU A 24 3.53 6.96 -9.97
N GLU A 25 3.25 7.09 -11.27
CA GLU A 25 2.98 8.41 -11.88
C GLU A 25 1.76 9.09 -11.26
N ARG A 26 0.68 8.33 -11.03
CA ARG A 26 -0.53 8.84 -10.38
C ARG A 26 -0.25 9.26 -8.94
N LEU A 27 0.51 8.45 -8.20
CA LEU A 27 0.90 8.76 -6.82
C LEU A 27 1.73 10.04 -6.76
N ARG A 28 2.71 10.20 -7.67
CA ARG A 28 3.51 11.42 -7.77
C ARG A 28 2.68 12.65 -8.10
N LYS A 29 1.71 12.54 -9.02
CA LYS A 29 0.83 13.65 -9.38
C LYS A 29 -0.08 14.08 -8.22
N THR A 30 -0.56 13.12 -7.43
CA THR A 30 -1.55 13.38 -6.37
C THR A 30 -0.89 13.79 -5.05
N TYR A 31 0.23 13.16 -4.72
CA TYR A 31 0.85 13.26 -3.39
C TYR A 31 2.31 13.75 -3.45
N GLY A 32 2.85 14.02 -4.63
CA GLY A 32 4.21 14.51 -4.81
C GLY A 32 5.27 13.41 -4.95
N SER A 33 6.50 13.87 -5.22
CA SER A 33 7.68 13.01 -5.26
C SER A 33 8.00 12.46 -3.87
N GLY A 34 8.45 11.21 -3.82
CA GLY A 34 8.75 10.55 -2.55
C GLY A 34 9.33 9.15 -2.75
N ARG A 35 9.81 8.55 -1.65
CA ARG A 35 10.30 7.17 -1.63
C ARG A 35 9.14 6.19 -1.48
N TRP A 36 8.32 6.11 -2.51
CA TRP A 36 7.14 5.25 -2.56
C TRP A 36 7.50 3.77 -2.44
N ARG A 37 6.74 3.06 -1.61
CA ARG A 37 6.78 1.60 -1.41
C ARG A 37 5.36 1.06 -1.48
N LYS A 38 5.18 -0.05 -2.17
CA LYS A 38 3.93 -0.81 -2.16
C LYS A 38 4.07 -1.91 -1.13
N LEU A 39 3.19 -1.88 -0.14
CA LEU A 39 3.18 -2.82 0.97
C LEU A 39 2.05 -3.84 0.79
N LYS A 40 2.29 -5.06 1.27
CA LYS A 40 1.29 -6.12 1.41
C LYS A 40 1.32 -6.61 2.84
N GLY A 41 0.17 -6.96 3.39
CA GLY A 41 0.05 -7.55 4.73
C GLY A 41 -1.29 -8.27 4.87
N PHE A 42 -1.52 -8.86 6.03
CA PHE A 42 -2.78 -9.52 6.38
C PHE A 42 -3.55 -8.67 7.37
N ALA A 43 -4.85 -8.54 7.16
CA ALA A 43 -5.77 -7.82 8.04
C ALA A 43 -6.91 -8.76 8.44
N THR A 44 -7.31 -8.71 9.71
CA THR A 44 -8.56 -9.32 10.17
C THR A 44 -9.70 -8.37 9.86
N ILE A 45 -10.82 -8.88 9.35
CA ILE A 45 -11.99 -8.07 8.94
C ILE A 45 -13.31 -8.62 9.50
N SER A 46 -14.30 -7.74 9.68
CA SER A 46 -15.73 -8.09 9.86
C SER A 46 -16.59 -7.67 8.69
#